data_AF-A0A812XK42-F1
#
_entry.id   AF-A0A812XK42-F1
#
_cell.length_a   1.000
_cell.length_b   1.000
_cell.length_c   1.000
_cell.angle_alpha   90.00
_cell.angle_beta   90.00
_cell.angle_gamma   90.00
#
_symmetry.space_group_name_H-M   'P 1'
#
loop_
_entity.id
_entity.type
_entity.pdbx_description
1 polymer ?
#
loop_
_entity_poly.entity_id
_entity_poly.type
_entity_poly.pdbx_seq_one_letter_code
_entity_poly.pdbx_strand_id
1 'polypeptide(L)'
;AALWTSAEGAWLYKRWDPPTKSLVTMENPPLTTNALLQILEELLQDVRTTDGLRRFHASRPLTQELANQAMDQEVCFSIQVALRGEAGQRMYQNFNKLCDKMVLKLLKSRLRPERSQRNGLAKMVEELLYG
;
A
#
# COMPACT_ATOMS: atom_id res chain seq x y z
N ALA A 1 0.89 -17.02 17.73
CA ALA A 1 -0.07 -16.39 16.79
C ALA A 1 0.38 -14.96 16.49
N ALA A 2 0.42 -14.53 15.22
CA ALA A 2 0.75 -13.15 14.90
C ALA A 2 -0.43 -12.26 15.31
N LEU A 3 -0.29 -11.52 16.41
CA LEU A 3 -1.31 -10.56 16.87
C LEU A 3 -1.53 -9.49 15.78
N TRP A 4 -2.78 -9.23 15.41
CA TRP A 4 -3.15 -8.22 14.42
C TRP A 4 -3.42 -6.85 15.06
N THR A 5 -3.88 -6.88 16.31
CA THR A 5 -4.23 -5.72 17.12
C THR A 5 -3.35 -5.63 18.36
N SER A 6 -3.27 -4.44 18.95
CA SER A 6 -2.73 -4.22 20.29
C SER A 6 -3.70 -4.74 21.36
N ALA A 7 -3.31 -4.67 22.64
CA ALA A 7 -4.16 -5.05 23.77
C ALA A 7 -5.44 -4.18 23.86
N GLU A 8 -5.34 -2.94 23.39
CA GLU A 8 -6.42 -1.95 23.34
C GLU A 8 -7.28 -2.08 22.07
N GLY A 9 -7.04 -3.09 21.23
CA GLY A 9 -7.80 -3.33 20.01
C GLY A 9 -7.42 -2.45 18.82
N ALA A 10 -6.31 -1.69 18.90
CA ALA A 10 -5.85 -0.87 17.79
C ALA A 10 -5.04 -1.68 16.76
N TRP A 11 -5.15 -1.36 15.48
CA TRP A 11 -4.52 -2.08 14.37
C TRP A 11 -3.02 -1.80 14.29
N LEU A 12 -2.22 -2.86 14.41
CA LEU A 12 -0.76 -2.80 14.33
C LEU A 12 -0.29 -2.61 12.88
N TYR A 13 0.92 -2.07 12.74
CA TYR A 13 1.69 -2.13 11.50
C TYR A 13 2.67 -3.31 11.58
N LYS A 14 2.65 -4.20 10.59
CA LYS A 14 3.65 -5.28 10.49
C LYS A 14 4.16 -5.42 9.08
N ARG A 15 5.47 -5.60 8.97
CA ARG A 15 6.15 -5.80 7.70
C ARG A 15 6.78 -7.18 7.68
N TRP A 16 6.70 -7.85 6.54
CA TRP A 16 7.46 -9.08 6.31
C TRP A 16 8.94 -8.76 6.24
N ASP A 17 9.72 -9.42 7.07
CA ASP A 17 11.18 -9.34 7.09
C ASP A 17 11.78 -10.62 6.47
N PRO A 18 12.37 -10.55 5.27
CA PRO A 18 12.89 -11.74 4.58
C PRO A 18 13.98 -12.52 5.33
N PRO A 19 14.96 -11.88 6.00
CA PRO A 19 15.98 -12.58 6.77
C PRO A 19 15.41 -13.41 7.92
N THR A 20 14.52 -12.83 8.74
CA THR A 20 13.91 -13.54 9.87
C THR A 20 12.71 -14.41 9.47
N LYS A 21 12.27 -14.33 8.22
CA LYS A 21 11.10 -15.02 7.66
C LYS A 21 9.86 -14.85 8.54
N SER A 22 9.66 -13.64 9.07
CA SER A 22 8.58 -13.36 10.01
C SER A 22 7.98 -11.97 9.79
N LEU A 23 6.79 -11.75 10.36
CA LEU A 23 6.16 -10.44 10.41
C LEU A 23 6.68 -9.67 11.62
N VAL A 24 7.48 -8.64 11.37
CA VAL A 24 8.03 -7.76 12.40
C VAL A 24 7.08 -6.58 12.62
N THR A 25 6.82 -6.27 13.87
CA THR A 25 6.04 -5.08 14.25
C THR A 25 6.84 -3.83 13.95
N MET A 26 6.24 -2.90 13.22
CA MET A 26 6.83 -1.60 12.94
C MET A 26 6.63 -0.67 14.14
N GLU A 27 7.52 0.31 14.31
CA GLU A 27 7.45 1.32 15.38
C GLU A 27 6.28 2.32 15.21
N ASN A 28 5.60 2.31 14.05
CA ASN A 28 4.47 3.18 13.78
C ASN A 28 3.34 3.00 14.80
N PRO A 29 2.71 4.10 15.27
CA PRO A 29 1.63 4.01 16.25
C PRO A 29 0.46 3.18 15.73
N PRO A 30 -0.14 2.30 16.56
CA PRO A 30 -1.35 1.56 16.18
C PRO A 30 -2.48 2.52 15.78
N LEU A 31 -3.34 2.08 14.86
CA LEU A 31 -4.46 2.90 14.35
C LEU A 31 -5.77 2.36 14.90
N THR A 32 -6.59 3.21 15.49
CA THR A 32 -7.92 2.83 15.97
C THR A 32 -8.86 2.51 14.80
N THR A 33 -9.89 1.70 15.03
CA THR A 33 -10.89 1.41 14.00
C THR A 33 -11.62 2.68 13.54
N ASN A 34 -11.91 3.63 14.43
CA ASN A 34 -12.54 4.89 14.04
C ASN A 34 -11.67 5.72 13.10
N ALA A 35 -10.38 5.87 13.41
CA ALA A 35 -9.46 6.58 12.53
C ALA A 35 -9.28 5.85 11.18
N LEU A 36 -9.31 4.52 11.17
CA LEU A 36 -9.30 3.74 9.94
C LEU A 36 -10.53 4.01 9.08
N LEU A 37 -11.73 4.01 9.67
CA LEU A 37 -12.98 4.29 8.94
C LEU A 37 -12.95 5.69 8.33
N GLN A 38 -12.50 6.70 9.08
CA GLN A 38 -12.33 8.06 8.55
C GLN A 38 -11.40 8.11 7.34
N ILE A 39 -10.25 7.43 7.40
CA ILE A 39 -9.31 7.34 6.27
C ILE A 39 -9.97 6.70 5.05
N LEU A 40 -10.77 5.65 5.24
CA LEU A 40 -11.47 4.96 4.16
C LEU A 40 -12.57 5.83 3.54
N GLU A 41 -13.32 6.58 4.37
CA GLU A 41 -14.33 7.54 3.91
C GLU A 41 -13.71 8.66 3.08
N GLU A 42 -12.61 9.26 3.57
CA GLU A 42 -11.85 10.29 2.84
C GLU A 42 -11.33 9.76 1.50
N LEU A 43 -10.72 8.57 1.48
CA LEU A 43 -10.25 7.95 0.24
C LEU A 43 -11.39 7.68 -0.73
N LEU A 44 -12.54 7.20 -0.24
CA LEU A 44 -13.71 6.93 -1.09
C LEU A 44 -14.25 8.22 -1.72
N GLN A 45 -14.28 9.31 -0.95
CA GLN A 45 -14.67 10.63 -1.45
C GLN A 45 -13.68 11.15 -2.48
N ASP A 46 -12.38 11.09 -2.20
CA ASP A 46 -11.32 11.61 -3.07
C ASP A 46 -11.27 10.89 -4.42
N VAL A 47 -11.42 9.56 -4.41
CA VAL A 47 -11.45 8.73 -5.63
C VAL A 47 -12.63 9.09 -6.53
N ARG A 48 -13.76 9.53 -5.96
CA ARG A 48 -14.98 9.86 -6.72
C ARG A 48 -15.01 11.28 -7.24
N THR A 49 -14.35 12.19 -6.56
CA THR A 49 -14.52 13.64 -6.76
C THR A 49 -13.33 14.32 -7.41
N THR A 50 -12.18 13.66 -7.44
CA THR A 50 -10.93 14.30 -7.89
C THR A 50 -10.23 13.45 -8.94
N ASP A 51 -9.48 14.12 -9.83
CA ASP A 51 -8.51 13.47 -10.73
C ASP A 51 -7.22 13.06 -10.01
N GLY A 52 -7.29 12.89 -8.67
CA GLY A 52 -6.18 12.49 -7.82
C GLY A 52 -5.74 11.05 -8.08
N LEU A 53 -6.67 10.13 -8.40
CA LEU A 53 -6.34 8.77 -8.83
C LEU A 53 -6.02 8.75 -10.32
N ARG A 54 -4.75 8.50 -10.66
CA ARG A 54 -4.29 8.50 -12.07
C ARG A 54 -4.38 7.13 -12.71
N ARG A 55 -4.09 6.07 -11.95
CA ARG A 55 -4.11 4.70 -12.48
C ARG A 55 -4.41 3.70 -11.37
N PHE A 56 -5.29 2.75 -11.68
CA PHE A 56 -5.48 1.53 -10.92
C PHE A 56 -5.54 0.38 -11.90
N HIS A 57 -4.55 -0.52 -11.88
CA HIS A 57 -4.49 -1.62 -12.82
C HIS A 57 -3.83 -2.84 -12.21
N ALA A 58 -4.27 -4.02 -12.65
CA ALA A 58 -3.60 -5.27 -12.34
C ALA A 58 -2.26 -5.34 -13.09
N SER A 59 -1.26 -5.94 -12.45
CA SER A 59 0.08 -6.15 -13.03
C SER A 59 0.06 -7.23 -14.12
N ARG A 60 -1.00 -8.05 -14.16
CA ARG A 60 -1.27 -9.08 -15.16
C ARG A 60 -2.74 -9.01 -15.57
N PRO A 61 -3.09 -9.39 -16.82
CA PRO A 61 -4.48 -9.46 -17.25
C PRO A 61 -5.31 -10.39 -16.36
N LEU A 62 -6.51 -9.94 -15.97
CA LEU A 62 -7.44 -10.74 -15.18
C LEU A 62 -8.25 -11.64 -16.13
N THR A 63 -7.71 -12.80 -16.50
CA THR A 63 -8.36 -13.77 -17.38
C THR A 63 -9.20 -14.78 -16.59
N GLN A 64 -10.13 -15.48 -17.27
CA GLN A 64 -10.89 -16.59 -16.66
C GLN A 64 -9.97 -17.71 -16.15
N GLU A 65 -8.86 -17.98 -16.85
CA GLU A 65 -7.84 -18.94 -16.39
C GLU A 65 -7.19 -18.50 -15.08
N LEU A 66 -6.93 -17.19 -14.91
CA LEU A 66 -6.44 -16.64 -13.65
C LEU A 66 -7.48 -16.83 -12.54
N ALA A 67 -8.77 -16.62 -12.82
CA ALA A 67 -9.86 -16.85 -11.86
C ALA A 67 -9.96 -18.32 -11.41
N ASN A 68 -9.69 -19.25 -12.33
CA ASN A 68 -9.70 -20.70 -12.06
C ASN A 68 -8.44 -21.16 -11.30
N GLN A 69 -7.31 -20.48 -11.48
CA GLN A 69 -6.04 -20.74 -10.77
C GLN A 69 -5.87 -19.89 -9.49
N ALA A 70 -6.83 -19.01 -9.20
CA ALA A 70 -6.75 -18.00 -8.14
C ALA A 70 -6.70 -18.57 -6.70
N MET A 71 -6.83 -19.88 -6.49
CA MET A 71 -6.67 -20.44 -5.15
C MET A 71 -5.27 -20.23 -4.58
N ASP A 72 -4.23 -20.16 -5.43
CA ASP A 72 -2.82 -20.05 -5.00
C ASP A 72 -2.06 -18.85 -5.58
N GLN A 73 -2.71 -17.98 -6.37
CA GLN A 73 -2.05 -16.84 -7.02
C GLN A 73 -2.44 -15.49 -6.42
N GLU A 74 -1.44 -14.76 -5.90
CA GLU A 74 -1.59 -13.37 -5.49
C GLU A 74 -1.73 -12.45 -6.72
N VAL A 75 -2.78 -11.63 -6.74
CA VAL A 75 -2.98 -10.60 -7.78
C VAL A 75 -2.40 -9.27 -7.29
N CYS A 76 -1.40 -8.75 -8.00
CA CYS A 76 -0.79 -7.47 -7.68
C CYS A 76 -1.45 -6.33 -8.46
N PHE A 77 -1.96 -5.32 -7.75
CA PHE A 77 -2.47 -4.09 -8.35
C PHE A 77 -1.49 -2.93 -8.08
N SER A 78 -1.39 -2.03 -9.06
CA SER A 78 -0.61 -0.79 -8.94
C SER A 78 -1.56 0.41 -8.90
N ILE A 79 -1.41 1.21 -7.85
CA ILE A 79 -2.16 2.46 -7.62
C ILE A 79 -1.20 3.63 -7.86
N GLN A 80 -1.55 4.52 -8.79
CA GLN A 80 -0.84 5.76 -9.03
C GLN A 80 -1.73 6.93 -8.65
N VAL A 81 -1.23 7.81 -7.80
CA VAL A 81 -1.91 9.03 -7.36
C VAL A 81 -1.13 10.27 -7.83
N ALA A 82 -1.84 11.34 -8.14
CA ALA A 82 -1.24 12.62 -8.43
C ALA A 82 -0.59 13.20 -7.16
N LEU A 83 0.62 13.74 -7.29
CA LEU A 83 1.29 14.45 -6.19
C LEU A 83 1.04 15.96 -6.23
N ARG A 84 0.30 16.44 -7.24
CA ARG A 84 -0.06 17.86 -7.40
C ARG A 84 -1.51 18.05 -6.99
N GLY A 85 -1.76 19.14 -6.26
CA GLY A 85 -3.07 19.46 -5.73
C GLY A 85 -3.35 18.79 -4.39
N GLU A 86 -4.20 19.43 -3.59
CA GLU A 86 -4.49 19.04 -2.21
C GLU A 86 -5.08 17.62 -2.12
N ALA A 87 -6.00 17.28 -3.01
CA ALA A 87 -6.64 15.97 -3.04
C ALA A 87 -5.64 14.83 -3.33
N GLY A 88 -4.75 15.02 -4.31
CA GLY A 88 -3.73 14.02 -4.63
C GLY A 88 -2.76 13.78 -3.47
N GLN A 89 -2.35 14.86 -2.79
CA GLN A 89 -1.50 14.78 -1.60
C GLN A 89 -2.21 14.07 -0.44
N ARG A 90 -3.48 14.38 -0.19
CA ARG A 90 -4.30 13.70 0.83
C ARG A 90 -4.45 12.21 0.54
N MET A 91 -4.76 11.84 -0.71
CA MET A 91 -4.82 10.43 -1.14
C MET A 91 -3.48 9.72 -0.91
N TYR A 92 -2.37 10.34 -1.31
CA TYR A 92 -1.04 9.77 -1.08
C TYR A 92 -0.76 9.52 0.39
N GLN A 93 -1.06 10.49 1.27
CA GLN A 93 -0.89 10.35 2.71
C GLN A 93 -1.78 9.24 3.28
N ASN A 94 -3.05 9.18 2.87
CA ASN A 94 -3.99 8.19 3.36
C ASN A 94 -3.67 6.77 2.89
N PHE A 95 -3.26 6.57 1.62
CA PHE A 95 -2.75 5.27 1.18
C PHE A 95 -1.49 4.85 1.95
N ASN A 96 -0.57 5.78 2.23
CA ASN A 96 0.60 5.46 3.03
C ASN A 96 0.27 5.05 4.48
N LYS A 97 -0.76 5.65 5.10
CA LYS A 97 -1.24 5.21 6.41
C LYS A 97 -1.79 3.78 6.40
N LEU A 98 -2.27 3.29 5.25
CA LEU A 98 -2.77 1.93 5.06
C LEU A 98 -1.67 0.92 4.68
N CYS A 99 -0.50 1.38 4.22
CA CYS A 99 0.63 0.52 3.89
C CYS A 99 1.09 -0.30 5.10
N ASP A 100 1.38 -1.59 4.88
CA ASP A 100 1.82 -2.54 5.92
C ASP A 100 0.87 -2.61 7.16
N LYS A 101 -0.39 -2.16 7.03
CA LYS A 101 -1.40 -2.31 8.09
C LYS A 101 -1.94 -3.73 8.17
N MET A 102 -2.08 -4.22 9.39
CA MET A 102 -2.63 -5.56 9.64
C MET A 102 -4.11 -5.69 9.33
N VAL A 103 -4.87 -4.59 9.28
CA VAL A 103 -6.29 -4.65 8.91
C VAL A 103 -6.52 -5.20 7.50
N LEU A 104 -5.57 -4.98 6.57
CA LEU A 104 -5.66 -5.50 5.21
C LEU A 104 -5.58 -7.04 5.15
N LYS A 105 -5.14 -7.70 6.23
CA LYS A 105 -5.17 -9.17 6.34
C LYS A 105 -6.58 -9.73 6.39
N LEU A 106 -7.58 -8.95 6.81
CA LEU A 106 -8.99 -9.32 6.69
C LEU A 106 -9.39 -9.56 5.23
N LEU A 107 -8.79 -8.81 4.31
CA LEU A 107 -9.00 -8.93 2.86
C LEU A 107 -7.98 -9.85 2.19
N LYS A 108 -7.20 -10.62 2.97
CA LYS A 108 -6.03 -11.38 2.50
C LYS A 108 -5.08 -10.55 1.61
N SER A 109 -5.02 -9.25 1.86
CA SER A 109 -4.36 -8.28 1.00
C SER A 109 -3.17 -7.64 1.69
N ARG A 110 -2.30 -7.01 0.90
CA ARG A 110 -1.21 -6.16 1.39
C ARG A 110 -1.08 -4.95 0.50
N LEU A 111 -1.04 -3.78 1.12
CA LEU A 111 -0.61 -2.54 0.46
C LEU A 111 0.83 -2.24 0.87
N ARG A 112 1.65 -1.85 -0.10
CA ARG A 112 3.04 -1.45 0.10
C ARG A 112 3.31 -0.17 -0.68
N PRO A 113 4.12 0.76 -0.16
CA PRO A 113 4.60 1.86 -0.96
C PRO A 113 5.44 1.29 -2.10
N GLU A 114 5.34 1.90 -3.28
CA GLU A 114 6.28 1.60 -4.35
C GLU A 114 7.69 1.97 -3.86
N ARG A 115 8.61 1.02 -3.94
CA ARG A 115 10.01 1.30 -3.60
C ARG A 115 10.53 2.24 -4.67
N SER A 116 10.83 3.48 -4.29
CA SER A 116 11.63 4.38 -5.11
C SER A 116 13.06 3.83 -5.18
N GLN A 117 13.27 2.74 -5.92
CA GLN A 117 14.58 2.55 -6.49
C GLN A 117 14.71 3.65 -7.54
N ARG A 118 15.72 4.52 -7.37
CA ARG A 118 16.14 5.41 -8.47
C ARG A 118 16.21 4.56 -9.72
N ASN A 119 15.47 4.99 -10.74
CA ASN A 119 15.51 4.35 -12.06
C ASN A 119 16.98 4.11 -12.42
N GLY A 120 17.32 2.94 -12.97
CA GLY A 120 18.70 2.65 -13.38
C GLY A 120 19.28 3.77 -14.26
N LEU A 121 18.45 4.41 -15.06
CA LEU A 121 18.80 5.59 -15.85
C LEU A 121 19.13 6.83 -15.00
N ALA A 122 18.40 7.07 -13.91
CA ALA A 122 18.68 8.18 -13.00
C ALA A 122 20.00 7.96 -12.26
N LYS A 123 20.36 6.71 -11.93
CA LYS A 123 21.67 6.37 -11.40
C LYS A 123 22.79 6.58 -12.43
N MET A 124 22.57 6.17 -13.69
CA MET A 124 23.54 6.38 -14.77
C MET A 124 23.77 7.87 -15.04
N VAL A 125 22.73 8.71 -15.00
CA VAL A 125 22.88 10.17 -15.15
C VAL A 125 23.65 10.77 -13.97
N GLU A 126 23.42 10.30 -12.76
CA GLU A 126 24.16 10.73 -11.58
C GLU A 126 25.65 10.33 -11.66
N GLU A 127 25.95 9.11 -12.11
CA GLU A 127 27.32 8.66 -12.38
C GLU A 127 28.00 9.47 -13.49
N LEU A 128 27.28 9.87 -14.54
CA LEU A 128 27.83 10.70 -15.62
C LEU A 128 28.07 12.17 -15.24
N LEU A 129 27.30 12.70 -14.28
CA LEU A 129 27.39 14.10 -13.85
C LEU A 129 28.34 14.30 -12.66
N TYR A 130 28.49 13.29 -11.80
CA TYR A 130 29.23 13.40 -10.54
C TYR A 130 30.28 12.29 -10.34
N GLY A 131 30.42 11.34 -11.27
CA GLY A 131 31.52 10.36 -11.31
C GLY A 131 32.67 10.83 -12.17
#